data_AF-A0A502EKU6-F1
#
_entry.id   AF-A0A502EKU6-F1
#
_cell.length_a   1.000
_cell.length_b   1.000
_cell.length_c   1.000
_cell.angle_alpha   90.00
_cell.angle_beta   90.00
_cell.angle_gamma   90.00
#
_symmetry.space_group_name_H-M   'P 1'
#
loop_
_entity.id
_entity.type
_entity.pdbx_description
1 polymer ?
#
loop_
_entity_poly.entity_id
_entity_poly.type
_entity_poly.pdbx_seq_one_letter_code
_entity_poly.pdbx_strand_id
1 'polypeptide(L)'
;MTSTITRIAPEAPMPVGAAHAAAWEDDQPMPSRPFFGVPRGIAGRTIVVGASGHQWADGSIESVASIEIVGHLHGLNSDQARELASILLQAADEVDGWVAR
;
A
#
# COMPACT_ATOMS: atom_id res chain seq x y z
N MET A 1 12.17 -25.92 -31.37
CA MET A 1 12.72 -25.70 -30.02
C MET A 1 12.14 -24.39 -29.52
N THR A 2 11.23 -24.44 -28.56
CA THR A 2 10.57 -23.25 -28.01
C THR A 2 11.37 -22.83 -26.79
N SER A 3 12.15 -21.75 -26.89
CA SER A 3 12.87 -21.21 -25.75
C SER A 3 11.87 -20.60 -24.78
N THR A 4 11.61 -21.28 -23.67
CA THR A 4 10.92 -20.70 -22.52
C THR A 4 11.86 -19.66 -21.91
N ILE A 5 11.61 -18.38 -22.14
CA ILE A 5 12.27 -17.30 -21.42
C ILE A 5 11.73 -17.35 -19.99
N THR A 6 12.50 -17.89 -19.05
CA THR A 6 12.23 -17.73 -17.63
C THR A 6 12.50 -16.28 -17.27
N ARG A 7 11.44 -15.47 -17.19
CA ARG A 7 11.52 -14.07 -16.75
C ARG A 7 11.90 -14.07 -15.27
N ILE A 8 13.12 -13.65 -14.96
CA ILE A 8 13.58 -13.46 -13.57
C ILE A 8 12.71 -12.34 -12.99
N ALA A 9 11.89 -12.66 -11.99
CA ALA A 9 11.16 -11.64 -11.25
C ALA A 9 12.18 -10.64 -10.66
N PRO A 10 11.98 -9.33 -10.78
CA PRO A 10 12.89 -8.35 -10.23
C PRO A 10 13.13 -8.58 -8.72
N GLU A 11 14.39 -8.57 -8.31
CA GLU A 11 14.81 -8.81 -6.91
C GLU A 11 14.60 -7.60 -5.99
N ALA A 12 13.91 -6.54 -6.44
CA ALA A 12 13.71 -5.35 -5.62
C ALA A 12 13.02 -5.73 -4.29
N PRO A 13 13.66 -5.42 -3.15
CA PRO A 13 13.09 -5.75 -1.85
C PRO A 13 11.78 -5.00 -1.65
N MET A 14 10.92 -5.56 -0.79
CA MET A 14 9.70 -4.89 -0.40
C MET A 14 10.03 -3.54 0.24
N PRO A 15 9.28 -2.46 -0.06
CA PRO A 15 9.46 -1.17 0.57
C PRO A 15 9.44 -1.28 2.10
N VAL A 16 10.32 -0.53 2.76
CA VAL A 16 10.35 -0.49 4.23
C VAL A 16 9.00 0.02 4.73
N GLY A 17 8.42 -0.67 5.69
CA GLY A 17 7.11 -0.33 6.27
C GLY A 17 5.92 -0.94 5.53
N ALA A 18 6.08 -1.46 4.31
CA ALA A 18 5.02 -2.23 3.67
C ALA A 18 4.80 -3.56 4.39
N ALA A 19 3.55 -3.98 4.51
CA ALA A 19 3.15 -5.23 5.13
C ALA A 19 3.10 -6.39 4.13
N HIS A 20 2.72 -6.11 2.88
CA HIS A 20 2.61 -7.10 1.81
C HIS A 20 2.80 -6.44 0.43
N ALA A 21 3.19 -7.24 -0.56
CA ALA A 21 3.24 -6.82 -1.97
C ALA A 21 2.66 -7.91 -2.87
N ALA A 22 1.94 -7.49 -3.91
CA ALA A 22 1.43 -8.41 -4.91
C ALA A 22 2.55 -8.98 -5.79
N ALA A 23 2.18 -9.88 -6.69
CA ALA A 23 3.10 -10.36 -7.71
C ALA A 23 3.53 -9.21 -8.64
N TRP A 24 4.71 -9.37 -9.24
CA TRP A 24 5.16 -8.47 -10.31
C TRP A 24 4.28 -8.63 -11.54
N GLU A 25 3.88 -7.50 -12.10
CA GLU A 25 3.15 -7.36 -13.35
C GLU A 25 4.11 -6.90 -14.45
N ASP A 26 3.93 -7.44 -15.64
CA ASP A 26 4.81 -7.22 -16.79
C ASP A 26 4.48 -5.89 -17.51
N ASP A 27 4.65 -4.78 -16.80
CA ASP A 27 4.32 -3.44 -17.28
C ASP A 27 5.41 -2.78 -18.14
N GLN A 28 5.02 -1.70 -18.83
CA GLN A 28 5.91 -0.80 -19.58
C GLN A 28 6.09 0.50 -18.79
N PRO A 29 7.30 1.06 -18.69
CA PRO A 29 8.55 0.64 -19.36
C PRO A 29 9.30 -0.51 -18.66
N MET A 30 8.88 -0.91 -17.46
CA MET A 30 9.48 -2.03 -16.72
C MET A 30 8.44 -2.70 -15.80
N PRO A 31 8.69 -3.93 -15.32
CA PRO A 31 7.78 -4.59 -14.40
C PRO A 31 7.50 -3.73 -13.16
N SER A 32 6.30 -3.90 -12.64
CA SER A 32 5.82 -3.12 -11.51
C SER A 32 5.02 -4.02 -10.55
N ARG A 33 4.75 -3.57 -9.34
CA ARG A 33 3.80 -4.25 -8.44
C ARG A 33 3.16 -3.26 -7.48
N PRO A 34 1.88 -3.47 -7.12
CA PRO A 34 1.30 -2.80 -5.98
C PRO A 34 1.83 -3.42 -4.67
N PHE A 35 1.97 -2.58 -3.66
CA PHE A 35 2.25 -2.98 -2.29
C PHE A 35 1.32 -2.27 -1.31
N PHE A 36 1.19 -2.84 -0.12
CA PHE A 36 0.18 -2.45 0.87
C PHE A 36 0.81 -2.30 2.25
N GLY A 37 0.39 -1.25 2.94
CA GLY A 37 0.70 -1.01 4.34
C GLY A 37 -0.12 -1.87 5.29
N VAL A 38 0.04 -1.65 6.59
CA VAL A 38 -0.71 -2.38 7.62
C VAL A 38 -2.17 -1.90 7.65
N PRO A 39 -3.17 -2.78 7.44
CA PRO A 39 -4.57 -2.38 7.57
C PRO A 39 -4.91 -2.08 9.04
N ARG A 40 -5.62 -0.98 9.27
CA ARG A 40 -6.01 -0.50 10.61
C ARG A 40 -7.53 -0.39 10.68
N GLY A 41 -8.14 -1.05 11.67
CA GLY A 41 -9.58 -1.04 11.89
C GLY A 41 -10.02 -0.08 13.00
N ILE A 42 -11.30 0.28 13.00
CA ILE A 42 -11.94 1.02 14.11
C ILE A 42 -12.72 0.04 14.99
N ALA A 43 -12.56 0.14 16.31
CA ALA A 43 -13.23 -0.75 17.25
C ALA A 43 -14.77 -0.76 17.08
N GLY A 44 -15.33 -1.96 16.95
CA GLY A 44 -16.78 -2.17 16.79
C GLY A 44 -17.34 -1.73 15.43
N ARG A 45 -16.47 -1.51 14.43
CA ARG A 45 -16.86 -1.15 13.05
C ARG A 45 -16.23 -2.10 12.04
N THR A 46 -16.82 -2.12 10.84
CA THR A 46 -16.26 -2.80 9.66
C THR A 46 -15.41 -1.86 8.80
N ILE A 47 -15.05 -0.69 9.34
CA ILE A 47 -14.18 0.27 8.65
C ILE A 47 -12.74 -0.22 8.75
N VAL A 48 -12.05 -0.22 7.62
CA VAL A 48 -10.62 -0.49 7.50
C VAL A 48 -9.97 0.69 6.77
N VAL A 49 -8.86 1.17 7.30
CA VAL A 49 -7.99 2.14 6.62
C VAL A 49 -6.72 1.41 6.20
N GLY A 50 -6.36 1.54 4.93
CA GLY A 50 -5.13 0.98 4.37
C GLY A 50 -4.37 2.02 3.57
N ALA A 51 -3.05 1.86 3.48
CA ALA A 51 -2.22 2.60 2.56
C ALA A 51 -1.71 1.66 1.47
N SER A 52 -1.54 2.13 0.25
CA SER A 52 -0.92 1.38 -0.84
C SER A 52 -0.04 2.27 -1.71
N GLY A 53 0.87 1.64 -2.43
CA GLY A 53 1.75 2.31 -3.37
C GLY A 53 2.17 1.37 -4.48
N HIS A 54 2.93 1.90 -5.43
CA HIS A 54 3.39 1.16 -6.60
C HIS A 54 4.91 1.15 -6.64
N GLN A 55 5.51 -0.03 -6.83
CA GLN A 55 6.96 -0.19 -6.90
C GLN A 55 7.38 -0.69 -8.27
N TRP A 56 8.41 -0.09 -8.84
CA TRP A 56 9.03 -0.52 -10.09
C TRP A 56 10.16 -1.53 -9.86
N ALA A 57 10.49 -2.29 -10.90
CA ALA A 57 11.53 -3.33 -10.88
C ALA A 57 12.92 -2.83 -10.45
N ASP A 58 13.21 -1.55 -10.67
CA ASP A 58 14.46 -0.90 -10.24
C ASP A 58 14.47 -0.51 -8.74
N GLY A 59 13.36 -0.76 -8.04
CA GLY A 59 13.17 -0.48 -6.62
C GLY A 59 12.59 0.90 -6.33
N SER A 60 12.44 1.76 -7.33
CA SER A 60 11.79 3.06 -7.16
C SER A 60 10.30 2.90 -6.85
N ILE A 61 9.76 3.83 -6.07
CA ILE A 61 8.35 3.89 -5.70
C ILE A 61 7.72 5.04 -6.47
N GLU A 62 6.54 4.80 -7.03
CA GLU A 62 5.76 5.87 -7.65
C GLU A 62 5.42 6.94 -6.61
N SER A 63 5.62 8.21 -6.96
CA SER A 63 5.47 9.33 -6.01
C SER A 63 4.04 9.52 -5.49
N VAL A 64 3.07 8.80 -6.05
CA VAL A 64 1.67 8.85 -5.65
C VAL A 64 1.32 7.54 -4.96
N ALA A 65 1.37 7.55 -3.63
CA ALA A 65 0.76 6.51 -2.80
C ALA A 65 -0.67 6.93 -2.43
N SER A 66 -1.53 5.96 -2.11
CA SER A 66 -2.92 6.20 -1.72
C SER A 66 -3.20 5.75 -0.29
N ILE A 67 -4.18 6.42 0.31
CA ILE A 67 -4.82 5.99 1.56
C ILE A 67 -6.28 5.75 1.25
N GLU A 68 -6.75 4.54 1.53
CA GLU A 68 -8.11 4.11 1.27
C GLU A 68 -8.86 3.80 2.57
N ILE A 69 -10.12 4.21 2.62
CA ILE A 69 -11.04 3.86 3.70
C ILE A 69 -12.11 2.94 3.11
N VAL A 70 -12.11 1.69 3.54
CA VAL A 70 -13.09 0.67 3.14
C VAL A 70 -14.09 0.49 4.26
N GLY A 71 -15.37 0.76 4.00
CA GLY A 71 -16.46 0.54 4.94
C GLY A 71 -17.44 1.70 5.04
N HIS A 72 -18.38 1.59 5.97
CA HIS A 72 -19.45 2.59 6.16
C HIS A 72 -19.06 3.64 7.22
N LEU A 73 -18.82 4.88 6.78
CA LEU A 73 -18.43 6.00 7.66
C LEU A 73 -19.59 6.67 8.44
N HIS A 74 -20.83 6.24 8.23
CA HIS A 74 -21.98 6.84 8.91
C HIS A 74 -22.16 6.32 10.34
N GLY A 75 -22.67 7.19 11.21
CA GLY A 75 -23.06 6.82 12.57
C GLY A 75 -21.90 6.62 13.54
N LEU A 76 -20.71 7.15 13.24
CA LEU A 76 -19.60 7.20 14.19
C LEU A 76 -19.94 8.12 15.37
N ASN A 77 -19.66 7.67 16.58
CA ASN A 77 -19.64 8.56 17.74
C ASN A 77 -18.33 9.38 17.75
N SER A 78 -18.22 10.36 18.65
CA SER A 78 -17.05 11.24 18.71
C SER A 78 -15.74 10.51 18.99
N ASP A 79 -15.76 9.42 19.77
CA ASP A 79 -14.54 8.66 20.09
C ASP A 79 -14.07 7.86 18.88
N GLN A 80 -14.99 7.22 18.16
CA GLN A 80 -14.70 6.52 16.91
C GLN A 80 -14.24 7.48 15.80
N ALA A 81 -14.78 8.71 15.76
CA ALA A 81 -14.31 9.73 14.84
C ALA A 81 -12.87 10.17 15.13
N ARG A 82 -12.49 10.29 16.42
CA ARG A 82 -11.11 10.59 16.81
C ARG A 82 -10.17 9.42 16.54
N GLU A 83 -10.63 8.19 16.75
CA GLU A 83 -9.90 6.97 16.40
C GLU A 83 -9.60 6.93 14.90
N LEU A 84 -10.61 7.20 14.05
CA LEU A 84 -10.42 7.31 12.60
C LEU A 84 -9.36 8.38 12.24
N ALA A 85 -9.45 9.56 12.85
CA ALA A 85 -8.48 10.63 12.61
C ALA A 85 -7.06 10.20 12.99
N SER A 86 -6.88 9.53 14.13
CA SER A 86 -5.57 9.01 14.55
C SER A 86 -5.03 7.95 13.59
N ILE A 87 -5.89 7.06 13.10
CA ILE A 87 -5.52 6.04 12.12
C ILE A 87 -5.09 6.68 10.79
N LEU A 88 -5.79 7.72 10.33
CA LEU A 88 -5.44 8.44 9.11
C LEU A 88 -4.09 9.15 9.21
N LEU A 89 -3.76 9.72 10.37
CA LEU A 89 -2.44 10.30 10.62
C LEU A 89 -1.34 9.25 10.55
N GLN A 90 -1.55 8.07 11.16
CA GLN A 90 -0.58 6.97 11.08
C GLN A 90 -0.38 6.47 9.64
N ALA A 91 -1.46 6.43 8.83
CA ALA A 91 -1.37 6.05 7.43
C ALA A 91 -0.63 7.12 6.60
N ALA A 92 -0.79 8.40 6.94
CA ALA A 92 -0.04 9.48 6.31
C ALA A 92 1.46 9.39 6.63
N ASP A 93 1.83 9.17 7.90
CA ASP A 93 3.23 8.98 8.32
C ASP A 93 3.88 7.79 7.57
N GLU A 94 3.10 6.71 7.35
CA GLU A 94 3.55 5.54 6.59
C GLU A 94 3.81 5.87 5.12
N VAL A 95 2.90 6.60 4.48
CA VAL A 95 3.07 7.08 3.09
C VAL A 95 4.25 8.04 2.96
N ASP A 96 4.43 8.97 3.91
CA ASP A 96 5.57 9.89 3.93
C ASP A 96 6.89 9.12 4.00
N GLY A 97 6.92 8.02 4.75
CA GLY A 97 8.07 7.11 4.83
C GLY A 97 8.44 6.42 3.51
N TRP A 98 7.50 6.28 2.59
CA TRP A 98 7.70 5.71 1.26
C TRP A 98 8.13 6.74 0.22
N VAL A 99 7.45 7.89 0.18
CA VAL A 99 7.62 8.89 -0.89
C VAL A 99 8.79 9.84 -0.63
N ALA A 100 9.23 10.02 0.61
CA ALA A 100 10.36 10.90 0.95
C ALA A 100 11.75 10.32 0.62
N ARG A 101 11.84 9.23 -0.14
CA ARG A 101 13.10 8.53 -0.46
C ARG A 101 13.45 8.58 -1.94
#